data_AF-A0A9X6AAI7-F1
#
_entry.id   AF-A0A9X6AAI7-F1
#
_cell.length_a   1.000
_cell.length_b   1.000
_cell.length_c   1.000
_cell.angle_alpha   90.00
_cell.angle_beta   90.00
_cell.angle_gamma   90.00
#
_symmetry.space_group_name_H-M   'P 1'
#
loop_
_entity.id
_entity.type
_entity.pdbx_description
1 polymer ?
#
loop_
_entity_poly.entity_id
_entity_poly.type
_entity_poly.pdbx_seq_one_letter_code
_entity_poly.pdbx_strand_id
1 'polypeptide(L)'
;RAPIQIISPWAQHAAVDSHYYSQITMIRTIEQILGIHPMNQKDSAASPMRGAFTRHPDFTPFKALPNRTSLTDGLKTPPSCGV
;
A
#
# COMPACT_ATOMS: atom_id res chain seq x y z
N ARG A 1 16.63 -2.70 -4.81
CA ARG A 1 15.59 -2.81 -3.75
C ARG A 1 14.78 -1.53 -3.78
N ALA A 2 13.46 -1.61 -3.75
CA ALA A 2 12.56 -0.45 -3.69
C ALA A 2 11.78 -0.49 -2.37
N PRO A 3 11.53 0.66 -1.72
CA PRO A 3 10.61 0.72 -0.59
C PRO A 3 9.19 0.49 -1.08
N ILE A 4 8.42 -0.31 -0.35
CA ILE A 4 6.99 -0.54 -0.57
C ILE A 4 6.29 -0.22 0.75
N GLN A 5 5.15 0.46 0.67
CA GLN A 5 4.28 0.76 1.80
C GLN A 5 2.92 0.12 1.57
N ILE A 6 2.36 -0.48 2.62
CA ILE A 6 1.03 -1.08 2.61
C ILE A 6 0.21 -0.34 3.64
N ILE A 7 -0.83 0.36 3.19
CA ILE A 7 -1.66 1.22 4.03
C ILE A 7 -3.08 0.66 3.96
N SER A 8 -3.53 0.02 5.03
CA SER A 8 -4.84 -0.64 5.12
C SER A 8 -5.17 -0.98 6.58
N PRO A 9 -6.46 -1.07 6.97
CA PRO A 9 -6.85 -1.63 8.26
C PRO A 9 -6.35 -3.06 8.49
N TRP A 10 -6.19 -3.84 7.42
CA TRP A 10 -5.71 -5.23 7.48
C TRP A 10 -4.19 -5.35 7.32
N ALA A 11 -3.46 -4.26 7.10
CA ALA A 11 -2.00 -4.33 7.08
C ALA A 11 -1.47 -4.60 8.50
N GLN A 12 -0.25 -5.10 8.63
CA GLN A 12 0.43 -5.00 9.93
C GLN A 12 0.84 -3.54 10.20
N HIS A 13 0.36 -2.97 11.30
CA HIS A 13 0.69 -1.61 11.72
C HIS A 13 1.99 -1.59 12.52
N ALA A 14 2.73 -0.48 12.41
CA ALA A 14 3.99 -0.24 13.13
C ALA A 14 5.04 -1.36 12.98
N ALA A 15 5.01 -2.11 11.87
CA ALA A 15 5.88 -3.24 11.60
C ALA A 15 6.72 -3.02 10.34
N VAL A 16 7.95 -3.53 10.35
CA VAL A 16 8.80 -3.65 9.16
C VAL A 16 8.90 -5.11 8.81
N ASP A 17 8.23 -5.51 7.73
CA ASP A 17 8.38 -6.86 7.19
C ASP A 17 9.70 -6.97 6.41
N SER A 18 10.63 -7.77 6.94
CA SER A 18 11.95 -7.99 6.34
C SER A 18 12.01 -9.22 5.43
N HIS A 19 10.89 -9.91 5.21
CA HIS A 19 10.82 -11.01 4.25
C HIS A 19 11.19 -10.52 2.84
N TYR A 20 11.84 -11.41 2.09
CA TYR A 20 12.18 -11.11 0.70
C TYR A 20 10.92 -11.25 -0.16
N TYR A 21 10.47 -10.11 -0.69
CA TYR A 21 9.40 -10.04 -1.68
C TYR A 21 9.94 -9.56 -3.03
N SER A 22 9.37 -10.09 -4.10
CA SER A 22 9.58 -9.65 -5.47
C SER A 22 8.35 -8.93 -6.02
N GLN A 23 8.49 -8.27 -7.17
CA GLN A 23 7.34 -7.64 -7.84
C GLN A 23 6.23 -8.66 -8.16
N ILE A 24 6.59 -9.91 -8.44
CA ILE A 24 5.63 -10.98 -8.75
C ILE A 24 4.85 -11.36 -7.48
N THR A 25 5.50 -11.42 -6.31
CA THR A 25 4.78 -11.67 -5.04
C THR A 25 3.79 -10.55 -4.70
N MET A 26 4.11 -9.31 -5.07
CA MET A 26 3.20 -8.17 -4.91
C MET A 26 1.99 -8.31 -5.84
N ILE A 27 2.20 -8.60 -7.13
CA ILE A 27 1.12 -8.81 -8.11
C ILE A 27 0.19 -9.94 -7.63
N ARG A 28 0.77 -11.09 -7.26
CA ARG A 28 0.01 -12.22 -6.73
C ARG A 28 -0.83 -11.87 -5.50
N THR A 29 -0.35 -10.98 -4.64
CA THR A 29 -1.10 -10.51 -3.47
C THR A 29 -2.28 -9.63 -3.89
N ILE A 30 -2.08 -8.73 -4.85
CA ILE A 30 -3.16 -7.88 -5.40
C ILE A 30 -4.21 -8.75 -6.08
N GLU A 31 -3.80 -9.74 -6.87
CA GLU A 31 -4.71 -10.69 -7.51
C GLU A 31 -5.60 -11.41 -6.50
N GLN A 32 -5.02 -11.88 -5.38
CA GLN A 32 -5.76 -12.52 -4.31
C GLN A 32 -6.72 -11.58 -3.58
N ILE A 33 -6.33 -10.32 -3.34
CA ILE A 33 -7.20 -9.33 -2.70
C ILE A 33 -8.40 -8.99 -3.58
N LEU A 34 -8.19 -8.86 -4.90
CA LEU A 34 -9.23 -8.51 -5.87
C LEU A 34 -10.03 -9.72 -6.35
N GLY A 35 -9.62 -10.95 -6.02
CA GLY A 35 -10.28 -12.18 -6.44
C GLY A 35 -10.11 -12.50 -7.93
N ILE A 36 -9.07 -11.98 -8.58
CA ILE A 36 -8.81 -12.21 -10.01
C ILE A 36 -7.87 -13.41 -10.23
N HIS A 37 -8.00 -14.05 -11.39
CA HIS A 37 -7.14 -15.17 -11.76
C HIS A 37 -5.69 -14.70 -12.06
N PRO A 38 -4.66 -15.51 -11.77
CA PRO A 38 -3.29 -15.28 -12.18
C PRO A 38 -3.17 -14.85 -13.65
N MET A 39 -2.41 -13.80 -13.90
CA MET A 39 -2.21 -13.31 -15.26
C MET A 39 -1.24 -14.19 -16.06
N ASN A 40 -0.39 -14.98 -15.42
CA ASN A 40 0.56 -15.88 -16.09
C ASN A 40 0.99 -17.06 -15.19
N GLN A 41 2.01 -17.81 -15.61
CA GLN A 41 2.51 -18.95 -14.80
C GLN A 41 3.36 -18.50 -13.60
N LYS A 42 4.01 -17.34 -13.69
CA LYS A 42 4.94 -16.87 -12.66
C LYS A 42 4.20 -16.29 -11.45
N ASP A 43 3.15 -15.51 -11.65
CA ASP A 43 2.30 -15.03 -10.55
C ASP A 43 1.49 -16.17 -9.91
N SER A 44 1.01 -17.13 -10.68
CA SER A 44 0.36 -18.35 -10.16
C SER A 44 1.24 -19.10 -9.16
N ALA A 45 2.54 -19.24 -9.47
CA ALA A 45 3.53 -19.91 -8.63
C ALA A 45 4.09 -19.03 -7.49
N ALA A 46 3.80 -17.72 -7.49
CA ALA A 46 4.32 -16.83 -6.47
C ALA A 46 3.58 -17.00 -5.13
N SER A 47 4.32 -16.80 -4.04
CA SER A 47 3.73 -16.74 -2.70
C SER A 47 3.21 -15.33 -2.42
N PRO A 48 1.96 -15.17 -1.96
CA PRO A 48 1.43 -13.87 -1.54
C PRO A 48 2.13 -13.37 -0.27
N MET A 49 2.12 -12.05 -0.07
CA MET A 49 2.74 -11.36 1.07
C MET A 49 1.90 -11.49 2.37
N ARG A 50 1.52 -12.72 2.76
CA ARG A 50 0.62 -12.96 3.90
C ARG A 50 1.12 -12.38 5.21
N GLY A 51 2.45 -12.35 5.42
CA GLY A 51 3.06 -11.79 6.62
C GLY A 51 2.78 -10.29 6.80
N ALA A 52 2.52 -9.57 5.71
CA ALA A 52 2.23 -8.15 5.74
C ALA A 52 0.78 -7.81 6.14
N PHE A 53 -0.10 -8.82 6.30
CA PHE A 53 -1.51 -8.63 6.62
C PHE A 53 -1.95 -9.40 7.86
N THR A 54 -2.99 -8.90 8.52
CA THR A 54 -3.65 -9.52 9.67
C THR A 54 -5.09 -9.94 9.31
N ARG A 55 -5.66 -10.88 10.06
CA ARG A 55 -7.07 -11.26 9.92
C ARG A 55 -8.03 -10.29 10.60
N HIS A 56 -7.56 -9.55 11.59
CA HIS A 56 -8.36 -8.62 12.37
C HIS A 56 -8.00 -7.19 11.97
N PRO A 57 -8.94 -6.41 11.41
CA PRO A 57 -8.66 -5.05 11.00
C PRO A 57 -8.41 -4.14 12.21
N ASP A 58 -7.45 -3.24 12.06
CA ASP A 58 -7.21 -2.12 12.97
C ASP A 58 -7.74 -0.84 12.32
N PHE A 59 -8.80 -0.27 12.91
CA PHE A 59 -9.43 0.97 12.46
C PHE A 59 -8.93 2.21 13.20
N THR A 60 -7.82 2.11 13.95
CA THR A 60 -7.20 3.27 14.58
C THR A 60 -6.86 4.34 13.52
N PRO A 61 -7.36 5.58 13.68
CA PRO A 61 -7.09 6.62 12.69
C PRO A 61 -5.60 6.95 12.58
N PHE A 62 -5.13 7.20 11.37
CA PHE A 62 -3.78 7.70 11.16
C PHE A 62 -3.64 9.11 11.72
N LYS A 63 -2.62 9.32 12.56
CA LYS A 63 -2.24 10.67 13.01
C LYS A 63 -1.52 11.39 11.87
N ALA A 64 -2.24 12.25 11.17
CA ALA A 64 -1.65 13.10 10.14
C ALA A 64 -0.59 14.03 10.76
N LEU A 65 0.59 14.07 10.15
CA LEU A 65 1.63 15.03 10.48
C LEU A 65 1.49 16.25 9.56
N PRO A 66 1.82 17.47 10.03
CA PRO A 66 1.86 18.63 9.16
C PRO A 66 2.88 18.42 8.05
N ASN A 67 2.54 18.86 6.85
CA ASN A 67 3.44 18.77 5.71
C ASN A 67 4.72 19.57 5.97
N ARG A 68 5.88 18.95 5.72
CA ARG A 68 7.19 19.61 5.80
C ARG A 68 7.50 20.48 4.57
N THR A 69 6.96 20.09 3.43
CA THR A 69 7.00 20.82 2.16
C THR A 69 5.57 21.07 1.74
N SER A 70 5.26 22.28 1.26
CA SER A 70 3.90 22.60 0.82
C SER A 70 3.48 21.66 -0.31
N LEU A 71 2.27 21.07 -0.21
CA LEU A 71 1.69 20.28 -1.30
C LEU A 71 1.36 21.15 -2.53
N THR A 72 1.27 22.46 -2.33
CA THR A 72 0.98 23.44 -3.37
C THR A 72 2.19 24.31 -3.69
N ASP A 73 3.40 23.86 -3.33
CA ASP A 73 4.61 24.61 -3.65
C ASP A 73 4.73 24.79 -5.18
N GLY A 74 4.92 26.03 -5.62
CA GLY A 74 4.94 26.39 -7.04
C GLY A 74 3.58 26.44 -7.77
N LEU A 75 2.47 26.08 -7.13
CA LEU A 75 1.13 26.28 -7.69
C LEU A 75 0.61 27.68 -7.36
N LYS A 76 0.06 28.38 -8.36
CA LYS A 76 -0.74 29.59 -8.09
C LYS A 76 -1.97 29.15 -7.30
N THR A 77 -2.13 29.67 -6.08
CA THR A 77 -3.30 29.38 -5.26
C THR A 77 -4.57 29.73 -6.06
N PRO A 78 -5.49 28.78 -6.29
CA PRO A 78 -6.76 29.11 -6.92
C PRO A 78 -7.53 30.09 -6.01
N PRO A 79 -8.30 31.03 -6.59
CA PRO A 79 -9.08 31.99 -5.82
C PRO A 79 -10.07 31.29 -4.88
N SER A 80 -10.48 31.99 -3.81
CA SER A 80 -11.31 31.46 -2.70
C SER A 80 -12.69 30.95 -3.10
N CYS A 81 -13.08 31.08 -4.36
CA CYS A 81 -14.31 30.56 -4.93
C CYS A 81 -14.02 30.02 -6.34
N GLY A 82 -14.21 28.71 -6.54
CA GLY A 82 -14.21 28.09 -7.86
C GLY A 82 -13.54 26.73 -7.96
N VAL A 83 -14.22 25.69 -7.46
CA VAL A 83 -14.42 24.42 -8.18
C VAL A 83 -15.91 24.22 -8.36
#